data_AF-A0A5C1Q1W5-F1
#
_entry.id   AF-A0A5C1Q1W5-F1
#
_cell.length_a   1.000
_cell.length_b   1.000
_cell.length_c   1.000
_cell.angle_alpha   90.00
_cell.angle_beta   90.00
_cell.angle_gamma   90.00
#
_symmetry.space_group_name_H-M   'P 1'
#
loop_
_entity.id
_entity.type
_entity.pdbx_description
1 polymer ?
#
loop_
_entity_poly.entity_id
_entity_poly.type
_entity_poly.pdbx_seq_one_letter_code
_entity_poly.pdbx_strand_id
1 'polypeptide(L)'
;MSSRYTIVIPVLNQWRYTALCLDSLQAQGVRPADILVIDNASTDETPARLAERAAEDGLGTLANRVNLGCGGAWTQGALLARESDWVVLLNNDVLAGPRAIDAMLDAAEARGLKVVSPGLLEGQEDYGFAAFAPQYLLKMAGTVRRGWFHGVCFAVHRSVFEAIGFPDTDRRLGGHEDMEYLVRCLRAGIEVGTVGDAVFHHFGSITQKAMKQESGAKSLGDRHYFYSRLGMGWLARKRFKLQRERQRRQWSAEENARSGHSLHMLRVEGQWRSV
;
A
#
# COMPACT_ATOMS: atom_id res chain seq x y z
N MET A 1 -0.73 16.72 21.24
CA MET A 1 0.07 15.49 21.32
C MET A 1 0.17 14.97 19.89
N SER A 2 1.39 14.79 19.35
CA SER A 2 1.58 14.20 18.01
C SER A 2 1.08 12.75 18.03
N SER A 3 0.32 12.32 17.02
CA SER A 3 -0.01 10.90 16.86
C SER A 3 1.17 10.18 16.19
N ARG A 4 1.47 8.94 16.56
CA ARG A 4 2.55 8.18 15.91
C ARG A 4 2.24 8.01 14.41
N TYR A 5 1.00 7.74 14.06
CA TYR A 5 0.58 7.53 12.69
C TYR A 5 -0.88 7.91 12.43
N THR A 6 -1.21 8.10 11.15
CA THR A 6 -2.57 8.04 10.62
C THR A 6 -2.60 7.16 9.38
N ILE A 7 -3.59 6.28 9.28
CA ILE A 7 -3.84 5.42 8.12
C ILE A 7 -4.82 6.14 7.21
N VAL A 8 -4.46 6.29 5.93
CA VAL A 8 -5.30 6.89 4.89
C VAL A 8 -5.71 5.80 3.93
N ILE A 9 -7.02 5.55 3.86
CA ILE A 9 -7.61 4.50 3.01
C ILE A 9 -8.51 5.16 1.96
N PRO A 10 -8.07 5.27 0.69
CA PRO A 10 -8.95 5.71 -0.38
C PRO A 10 -9.92 4.58 -0.74
N VAL A 11 -11.21 4.92 -0.86
CA VAL A 11 -12.26 3.97 -1.19
C VAL A 11 -13.04 4.47 -2.39
N LEU A 12 -13.36 3.57 -3.31
CA LEU A 12 -14.33 3.80 -4.37
C LEU A 12 -15.11 2.49 -4.53
N ASN A 13 -16.34 2.51 -4.06
CA ASN A 13 -17.21 1.35 -3.95
C ASN A 13 -16.57 0.21 -3.12
N GLN A 14 -17.06 -1.02 -3.30
CA GLN A 14 -16.47 -2.26 -2.78
C GLN A 14 -16.52 -2.35 -1.24
N TRP A 15 -17.63 -1.91 -0.64
CA TRP A 15 -17.81 -1.91 0.82
C TRP A 15 -17.41 -3.22 1.49
N ARG A 16 -17.76 -4.37 0.90
CA ARG A 16 -17.39 -5.69 1.43
C ARG A 16 -15.89 -5.79 1.77
N TYR A 17 -15.01 -5.33 0.88
CA TYR A 17 -13.57 -5.38 1.09
C TYR A 17 -13.12 -4.32 2.09
N THR A 18 -13.68 -3.11 1.99
CA THR A 18 -13.44 -2.04 2.96
C THR A 18 -13.76 -2.48 4.40
N ALA A 19 -14.90 -3.13 4.61
CA ALA A 19 -15.29 -3.67 5.92
C ALA A 19 -14.28 -4.70 6.43
N LEU A 20 -13.90 -5.68 5.59
CA LEU A 20 -12.88 -6.68 5.94
C LEU A 20 -11.54 -6.02 6.31
N CYS A 21 -11.12 -5.01 5.57
CA CYS A 21 -9.90 -4.26 5.85
C CYS A 21 -9.97 -3.55 7.21
N LEU A 22 -11.01 -2.75 7.45
CA LEU A 22 -11.23 -2.01 8.70
C LEU A 22 -11.29 -2.95 9.90
N ASP A 23 -12.08 -4.03 9.80
CA ASP A 23 -12.25 -4.99 10.88
C ASP A 23 -10.94 -5.73 11.16
N SER A 24 -10.16 -6.07 10.12
CA SER A 24 -8.84 -6.68 10.30
C SER A 24 -7.86 -5.73 11.01
N LEU A 25 -7.83 -4.44 10.67
CA LEU A 25 -6.97 -3.45 11.31
C LEU A 25 -7.34 -3.28 12.79
N GLN A 26 -8.63 -3.13 13.09
CA GLN A 26 -9.12 -2.98 14.46
C GLN A 26 -8.86 -4.22 15.30
N ALA A 27 -9.01 -5.42 14.73
CA ALA A 27 -8.64 -6.67 15.40
C ALA A 27 -7.14 -6.76 15.75
N GLN A 28 -6.28 -6.00 15.05
CA GLN A 28 -4.85 -5.90 15.35
C GLN A 28 -4.47 -4.71 16.25
N GLY A 29 -5.47 -4.02 16.83
CA GLY A 29 -5.27 -2.96 17.81
C GLY A 29 -5.21 -1.54 17.22
N VAL A 30 -5.46 -1.37 15.92
CA VAL A 30 -5.58 -0.04 15.32
C VAL A 30 -6.85 0.63 15.80
N ARG A 31 -6.75 1.84 16.35
CA ARG A 31 -7.92 2.58 16.82
C ARG A 31 -8.65 3.22 15.63
N PRO A 32 -10.00 3.28 15.64
CA PRO A 32 -10.76 3.97 14.59
C PRO A 32 -10.31 5.42 14.37
N ALA A 33 -9.94 6.12 15.43
CA ALA A 33 -9.44 7.51 15.39
C ALA A 33 -8.09 7.68 14.67
N ASP A 34 -7.32 6.60 14.50
CA ASP A 34 -6.06 6.62 13.74
C ASP A 34 -6.29 6.33 12.24
N ILE A 35 -7.54 6.06 11.82
CA ILE A 35 -7.92 5.75 10.45
C ILE A 35 -8.73 6.90 9.85
N LEU A 36 -8.34 7.29 8.65
CA LEU A 36 -9.05 8.25 7.81
C LEU A 36 -9.41 7.58 6.48
N VAL A 37 -10.68 7.28 6.30
CA VAL A 37 -11.22 6.76 5.04
C VAL A 37 -11.62 7.92 4.13
N ILE A 38 -11.07 7.95 2.92
CA ILE A 38 -11.41 8.93 1.89
C ILE A 38 -12.34 8.26 0.87
N ASP A 39 -13.65 8.48 1.00
CA ASP A 39 -14.64 8.05 0.02
C ASP A 39 -14.52 8.91 -1.25
N ASN A 40 -14.07 8.30 -2.34
CA ASN A 40 -13.71 8.97 -3.57
C ASN A 40 -14.86 9.01 -4.58
N ALA A 41 -16.05 9.40 -4.10
CA ALA A 41 -17.32 9.42 -4.82
C ALA A 41 -17.89 8.02 -5.12
N SER A 42 -17.99 7.17 -4.10
CA SER A 42 -18.71 5.90 -4.20
C SER A 42 -20.20 6.10 -4.49
N THR A 43 -20.78 5.14 -5.20
CA THR A 43 -22.20 5.11 -5.60
C THR A 43 -22.94 3.87 -5.11
N ASP A 44 -22.23 2.93 -4.48
CA ASP A 44 -22.81 1.75 -3.84
C ASP A 44 -23.20 2.06 -2.37
N GLU A 45 -23.31 1.04 -1.52
CA GLU A 45 -23.65 1.21 -0.11
C GLU A 45 -22.54 1.88 0.73
N THR A 46 -21.33 2.05 0.19
CA THR A 46 -20.16 2.55 0.91
C THR A 46 -20.40 3.85 1.68
N PRO A 47 -21.03 4.91 1.12
CA PRO A 47 -21.20 6.18 1.85
C PRO A 47 -22.08 6.02 3.09
N ALA A 48 -23.16 5.26 3.00
CA ALA A 48 -24.06 5.00 4.13
C ALA A 48 -23.34 4.21 5.22
N ARG A 49 -22.59 3.18 4.83
CA ARG A 49 -21.83 2.34 5.76
C ARG A 49 -20.68 3.07 6.45
N LEU A 50 -20.01 3.98 5.76
CA LEU A 50 -19.00 4.84 6.38
C LEU A 50 -19.61 5.81 7.39
N ALA A 51 -20.82 6.33 7.12
CA ALA A 51 -21.55 7.16 8.07
C ALA A 51 -21.95 6.38 9.34
N GLU A 52 -22.40 5.14 9.19
CA GLU A 52 -22.68 4.22 10.30
C GLU A 52 -21.42 4.01 11.16
N ARG A 53 -20.28 3.64 10.55
CA ARG A 53 -19.02 3.45 11.28
C ARG A 53 -18.55 4.71 11.99
N ALA A 54 -18.59 5.86 11.32
CA ALA A 54 -18.23 7.13 11.94
C ALA A 54 -19.07 7.44 13.19
N ALA A 55 -20.36 7.08 13.20
CA ALA A 55 -21.24 7.26 14.35
C ALA A 55 -21.02 6.20 15.45
N GLU A 56 -20.73 4.95 15.07
CA GLU A 56 -20.62 3.82 16.00
C GLU A 56 -19.26 3.73 16.70
N ASP A 57 -18.16 3.80 15.95
CA ASP A 57 -16.80 3.57 16.47
C ASP A 57 -15.89 4.81 16.36
N GLY A 58 -16.39 5.91 15.81
CA GLY A 58 -15.64 7.17 15.68
C GLY A 58 -14.62 7.16 14.54
N LEU A 59 -14.81 6.31 13.52
CA LEU A 59 -13.98 6.27 12.32
C LEU A 59 -13.89 7.65 11.63
N GLY A 60 -12.67 8.09 11.33
CA GLY A 60 -12.45 9.28 10.51
C GLY A 60 -12.86 9.04 9.07
N THR A 61 -13.73 9.88 8.51
CA THR A 61 -14.17 9.77 7.12
C THR A 61 -14.18 11.12 6.41
N LEU A 62 -13.96 11.10 5.10
CA LEU A 62 -14.07 12.26 4.22
C LEU A 62 -14.63 11.84 2.87
N ALA A 63 -15.71 12.51 2.42
CA ALA A 63 -16.35 12.21 1.15
C ALA A 63 -15.99 13.25 0.08
N ASN A 64 -15.48 12.79 -1.05
CA ASN A 64 -15.26 13.58 -2.25
C ASN A 64 -16.50 13.54 -3.14
N ARG A 65 -16.82 14.69 -3.75
CA ARG A 65 -17.93 14.79 -4.72
C ARG A 65 -17.62 14.15 -6.07
N VAL A 66 -16.33 14.01 -6.38
CA VAL A 66 -15.84 13.42 -7.62
C VAL A 66 -14.65 12.53 -7.29
N ASN A 67 -14.46 11.47 -8.07
CA ASN A 67 -13.29 10.61 -7.93
C ASN A 67 -12.02 11.39 -8.32
N LEU A 68 -11.10 11.59 -7.38
CA LEU A 68 -9.83 12.30 -7.55
C LEU A 68 -8.66 11.39 -7.98
N GLY A 69 -8.91 10.10 -8.20
CA GLY A 69 -7.87 9.09 -8.35
C GLY A 69 -7.19 8.75 -7.02
N CYS A 70 -6.28 7.78 -7.06
CA CYS A 70 -5.59 7.28 -5.87
C CYS A 70 -4.64 8.33 -5.28
N GLY A 71 -3.79 8.94 -6.12
CA GLY A 71 -2.85 9.99 -5.69
C GLY A 71 -3.54 11.23 -5.09
N GLY A 72 -4.71 11.61 -5.61
CA GLY A 72 -5.51 12.71 -5.07
C GLY A 72 -6.02 12.42 -3.65
N ALA A 73 -6.62 11.25 -3.46
CA ALA A 73 -7.14 10.83 -2.15
C ALA A 73 -6.01 10.59 -1.12
N TRP A 74 -4.89 9.98 -1.52
CA TRP A 74 -3.71 9.85 -0.67
C TRP A 74 -3.15 11.20 -0.23
N THR A 75 -3.01 12.15 -1.17
CA THR A 75 -2.51 13.49 -0.87
C THR A 75 -3.43 14.25 0.09
N GLN A 76 -4.75 14.16 -0.14
CA GLN A 76 -5.74 14.76 0.75
C GLN A 76 -5.66 14.20 2.17
N GLY A 77 -5.58 12.88 2.32
CA GLY A 77 -5.44 12.26 3.63
C GLY A 77 -4.10 12.59 4.30
N ALA A 78 -2.99 12.61 3.55
CA ALA A 78 -1.68 12.98 4.08
C ALA A 78 -1.62 14.44 4.58
N LEU A 79 -2.31 15.36 3.89
CA LEU A 79 -2.46 16.74 4.34
C LEU A 79 -3.30 16.87 5.62
N LEU A 80 -4.34 16.05 5.76
CA LEU A 80 -5.18 16.03 6.96
C LEU A 80 -4.46 15.40 8.15
N ALA A 81 -3.62 14.39 7.90
CA ALA A 81 -2.77 13.73 8.88
C ALA A 81 -1.52 14.55 9.27
N ARG A 82 -1.54 15.89 9.16
CA ARG A 82 -0.36 16.74 9.35
C ARG A 82 0.21 16.75 10.79
N GLU A 83 -0.51 16.20 11.75
CA GLU A 83 -0.07 16.12 13.15
C GLU A 83 0.52 14.74 13.50
N SER A 84 0.69 13.87 12.49
CA SER A 84 1.20 12.50 12.66
C SER A 84 2.63 12.38 12.15
N ASP A 85 3.48 11.61 12.85
CA ASP A 85 4.87 11.39 12.42
C ASP A 85 4.94 10.52 11.15
N TRP A 86 4.02 9.55 11.04
CA TRP A 86 3.87 8.68 9.89
C TRP A 86 2.48 8.80 9.26
N VAL A 87 2.41 8.70 7.93
CA VAL A 87 1.15 8.51 7.20
C VAL A 87 1.21 7.17 6.48
N VAL A 88 0.29 6.26 6.80
CA VAL A 88 0.17 4.96 6.16
C VAL A 88 -0.82 5.05 5.00
N LEU A 89 -0.33 4.99 3.77
CA LEU A 89 -1.17 4.96 2.58
C LEU A 89 -1.53 3.51 2.28
N LEU A 90 -2.81 3.15 2.41
CA LEU A 90 -3.27 1.76 2.41
C LEU A 90 -4.49 1.56 1.51
N ASN A 91 -4.46 0.55 0.64
CA ASN A 91 -5.63 0.16 -0.14
C ASN A 91 -6.70 -0.55 0.71
N ASN A 92 -7.95 -0.48 0.28
CA ASN A 92 -9.09 -1.04 1.03
C ASN A 92 -9.28 -2.56 0.86
N ASP A 93 -8.54 -3.22 -0.03
CA ASP A 93 -8.69 -4.64 -0.36
C ASP A 93 -7.58 -5.51 0.25
N VAL A 94 -7.36 -5.34 1.56
CA VAL A 94 -6.34 -6.07 2.32
C VAL A 94 -6.89 -6.71 3.60
N LEU A 95 -6.12 -7.67 4.14
CA LEU A 95 -6.24 -8.12 5.53
C LEU A 95 -4.90 -7.90 6.26
N ALA A 96 -4.95 -7.30 7.45
CA ALA A 96 -3.79 -7.04 8.27
C ALA A 96 -3.34 -8.29 9.07
N GLY A 97 -2.05 -8.63 8.99
CA GLY A 97 -1.45 -9.63 9.86
C GLY A 97 -1.22 -9.11 11.28
N PRO A 98 -0.81 -9.99 12.23
CA PRO A 98 -0.57 -9.61 13.62
C PRO A 98 0.28 -8.35 13.79
N ARG A 99 -0.27 -7.33 14.48
CA ARG A 99 0.40 -6.03 14.73
C ARG A 99 0.98 -5.35 13.47
N ALA A 100 0.42 -5.58 12.28
CA ALA A 100 1.11 -5.25 11.03
C ALA A 100 1.54 -3.77 10.90
N ILE A 101 0.74 -2.81 11.38
CA ILE A 101 1.09 -1.39 11.33
C ILE A 101 2.25 -1.07 12.28
N ASP A 102 2.09 -1.36 13.57
CA ASP A 102 3.13 -1.06 14.57
C ASP A 102 4.44 -1.80 14.26
N ALA A 103 4.37 -3.09 13.91
CA ALA A 103 5.56 -3.89 13.60
C ALA A 103 6.30 -3.35 12.36
N MET A 104 5.57 -2.85 11.35
CA MET A 104 6.19 -2.21 10.18
C MET A 104 6.90 -0.91 10.55
N LEU A 105 6.28 -0.07 11.39
CA LEU A 105 6.88 1.20 11.83
C LEU A 105 8.07 0.98 12.77
N ASP A 106 7.95 0.07 13.74
CA ASP A 106 9.04 -0.35 14.62
C ASP A 106 10.26 -0.82 13.79
N ALA A 107 10.00 -1.65 12.76
CA ALA A 107 11.02 -2.15 11.85
C ALA A 107 11.68 -1.06 11.00
N ALA A 108 10.91 -0.04 10.59
CA ALA A 108 11.41 1.10 9.82
C ALA A 108 12.33 1.98 10.67
N GLU A 109 11.89 2.33 11.87
CA GLU A 109 12.66 3.12 12.84
C GLU A 109 13.98 2.43 13.18
N ALA A 110 13.92 1.14 13.51
CA ALA A 110 15.12 0.34 13.84
C ALA A 110 16.13 0.24 12.69
N ARG A 111 15.70 0.44 11.44
CA ARG A 111 16.54 0.24 10.23
C ARG A 111 16.83 1.52 9.45
N GLY A 112 16.40 2.66 9.98
CA GLY A 112 16.57 3.97 9.38
C GLY A 112 15.79 4.15 8.07
N LEU A 113 14.70 3.41 7.87
CA LEU A 113 13.82 3.61 6.72
C LEU A 113 12.90 4.81 6.96
N LYS A 114 12.61 5.57 5.90
CA LYS A 114 11.68 6.71 5.92
C LYS A 114 10.44 6.49 5.06
N VAL A 115 10.49 5.50 4.17
CA VAL A 115 9.31 4.91 3.53
C VAL A 115 9.38 3.40 3.68
N VAL A 116 8.32 2.78 4.18
CA VAL A 116 8.31 1.35 4.46
C VAL A 116 7.03 0.69 3.98
N SER A 117 7.11 -0.53 3.46
CA SER A 117 5.95 -1.39 3.25
C SER A 117 6.11 -2.73 3.99
N PRO A 118 5.01 -3.43 4.30
CA PRO A 118 5.07 -4.77 4.85
C PRO A 118 5.29 -5.80 3.74
N GLY A 119 5.58 -7.04 4.12
CA GLY A 119 5.49 -8.17 3.21
C GLY A 119 4.07 -8.31 2.63
N LEU A 120 3.98 -8.82 1.41
CA LEU A 120 2.73 -8.87 0.65
C LEU A 120 2.42 -10.29 0.18
N LEU A 121 1.28 -10.81 0.60
CA LEU A 121 0.69 -12.05 0.10
C LEU A 121 -0.49 -11.67 -0.81
N GLU A 122 -0.39 -11.90 -2.11
CA GLU A 122 -1.41 -11.45 -3.06
C GLU A 122 -2.10 -12.63 -3.75
N GLY A 123 -3.43 -12.56 -3.87
CA GLY A 123 -4.24 -13.51 -4.62
C GLY A 123 -5.52 -13.89 -3.88
N GLN A 124 -6.04 -15.10 -4.15
CA GLN A 124 -7.24 -15.59 -3.47
C GLN A 124 -6.92 -15.99 -2.02
N GLU A 125 -7.79 -15.60 -1.08
CA GLU A 125 -7.73 -16.04 0.32
C GLU A 125 -8.39 -17.42 0.46
N ASP A 126 -7.65 -18.48 0.10
CA ASP A 126 -8.09 -19.88 0.16
C ASP A 126 -7.25 -20.73 1.13
N TYR A 127 -6.42 -20.07 1.95
CA TYR A 127 -5.37 -20.72 2.74
C TYR A 127 -5.43 -20.40 4.25
N GLY A 128 -6.38 -19.57 4.70
CA GLY A 128 -6.56 -19.23 6.10
C GLY A 128 -5.49 -18.26 6.59
N PHE A 129 -5.54 -17.01 6.11
CA PHE A 129 -4.55 -15.97 6.40
C PHE A 129 -4.26 -15.79 7.90
N ALA A 130 -5.30 -15.83 8.75
CA ALA A 130 -5.15 -15.68 10.20
C ALA A 130 -4.23 -16.75 10.83
N ALA A 131 -4.26 -17.99 10.33
CA ALA A 131 -3.41 -19.08 10.80
C ALA A 131 -2.03 -19.06 10.13
N PHE A 132 -1.96 -18.63 8.86
CA PHE A 132 -0.72 -18.59 8.08
C PHE A 132 0.20 -17.43 8.50
N ALA A 133 -0.34 -16.23 8.74
CA ALA A 133 0.43 -15.02 8.98
C ALA A 133 1.43 -15.13 10.16
N PRO A 134 1.08 -15.68 11.35
CA PRO A 134 2.06 -15.85 12.42
C PRO A 134 3.26 -16.71 12.02
N GLN A 135 3.03 -17.80 11.29
CA GLN A 135 4.11 -18.70 10.84
C GLN A 135 5.00 -18.03 9.79
N TYR A 136 4.40 -17.25 8.89
CA TYR A 136 5.12 -16.44 7.92
C TYR A 136 6.02 -15.41 8.62
N LEU A 137 5.49 -14.68 9.60
CA LEU A 137 6.22 -13.65 10.33
C LEU A 137 7.43 -14.23 11.07
N LEU A 138 7.31 -15.39 11.71
CA LEU A 138 8.44 -16.07 12.36
C LEU A 138 9.59 -16.37 11.37
N LYS A 139 9.26 -16.72 10.13
CA LYS A 139 10.22 -17.06 9.08
C LYS A 139 10.83 -15.84 8.41
N MET A 140 10.09 -14.73 8.37
CA MET A 140 10.47 -13.51 7.63
C MET A 140 10.96 -12.38 8.52
N ALA A 141 10.82 -12.47 9.84
CA ALA A 141 11.34 -11.52 10.80
C ALA A 141 12.81 -11.17 10.49
N GLY A 142 13.17 -9.89 10.60
CA GLY A 142 14.51 -9.44 10.26
C GLY A 142 14.73 -9.12 8.77
N THR A 143 13.96 -9.72 7.85
CA THR A 143 14.15 -9.57 6.39
C THR A 143 13.84 -8.16 5.90
N VAL A 144 14.65 -7.63 4.98
CA VAL A 144 14.45 -6.30 4.38
C VAL A 144 14.83 -6.31 2.90
N ARG A 145 13.96 -5.78 2.04
CA ARG A 145 14.31 -5.34 0.68
C ARG A 145 14.51 -3.84 0.68
N ARG A 146 15.74 -3.34 0.57
CA ARG A 146 16.03 -1.90 0.46
C ARG A 146 15.81 -1.38 -0.96
N GLY A 147 15.31 -0.16 -1.11
CA GLY A 147 15.09 0.46 -2.42
C GLY A 147 13.75 0.08 -3.08
N TRP A 148 12.86 -0.59 -2.37
CA TRP A 148 11.55 -1.01 -2.87
C TRP A 148 10.48 -0.93 -1.77
N PHE A 149 9.25 -0.57 -2.15
CA PHE A 149 8.05 -0.72 -1.32
C PHE A 149 6.85 -1.12 -2.19
N HIS A 150 5.80 -1.66 -1.58
CA HIS A 150 4.56 -2.04 -2.26
C HIS A 150 3.52 -0.90 -2.23
N GLY A 151 2.97 -0.51 -3.38
CA GLY A 151 1.90 0.49 -3.48
C GLY A 151 0.56 0.08 -2.87
N VAL A 152 0.42 -1.17 -2.42
CA VAL A 152 -0.77 -1.64 -1.69
C VAL A 152 -0.83 -1.06 -0.28
N CYS A 153 0.32 -0.96 0.38
CA CYS A 153 0.47 -0.43 1.72
C CYS A 153 1.89 0.09 1.89
N PHE A 154 2.03 1.40 2.13
CA PHE A 154 3.32 1.97 2.52
C PHE A 154 3.16 3.14 3.49
N ALA A 155 3.98 3.15 4.53
CA ALA A 155 4.08 4.26 5.46
C ALA A 155 5.18 5.23 5.04
N VAL A 156 4.87 6.52 5.13
CA VAL A 156 5.76 7.61 4.77
C VAL A 156 5.96 8.49 6.00
N HIS A 157 7.22 8.66 6.42
CA HIS A 157 7.55 9.57 7.50
C HIS A 157 7.33 11.02 7.05
N ARG A 158 6.84 11.88 7.93
CA ARG A 158 6.52 13.30 7.65
C ARG A 158 7.64 14.05 6.93
N SER A 159 8.88 13.85 7.37
CA SER A 159 10.05 14.49 6.77
C SER A 159 10.22 14.20 5.28
N VAL A 160 9.64 13.11 4.77
CA VAL A 160 9.67 12.78 3.34
C VAL A 160 8.73 13.69 2.55
N PHE A 161 7.51 13.94 3.05
CA PHE A 161 6.59 14.88 2.40
C PHE A 161 7.18 16.30 2.38
N GLU A 162 7.87 16.70 3.43
CA GLU A 162 8.57 17.99 3.50
C GLU A 162 9.74 18.07 2.51
N ALA A 163 10.44 16.95 2.27
CA ALA A 163 11.60 16.91 1.38
C ALA A 163 11.24 16.83 -0.11
N ILE A 164 10.25 16.01 -0.49
CA ILE A 164 9.95 15.71 -1.90
C ILE A 164 8.49 15.98 -2.31
N GLY A 165 7.68 16.50 -1.41
CA GLY A 165 6.24 16.72 -1.61
C GLY A 165 5.41 15.44 -1.48
N PHE A 166 4.12 15.55 -1.79
CA PHE A 166 3.13 14.47 -1.70
C PHE A 166 3.10 13.60 -2.96
N PRO A 167 2.41 12.43 -2.95
CA PRO A 167 2.13 11.66 -4.16
C PRO A 167 1.49 12.52 -5.25
N ASP A 168 1.79 12.22 -6.52
CA ASP A 168 1.29 13.01 -7.63
C ASP A 168 -0.22 12.77 -7.83
N THR A 169 -0.97 13.85 -7.99
CA THR A 169 -2.44 13.83 -8.13
C THR A 169 -2.91 13.75 -9.58
N ASP A 170 -2.00 13.74 -10.56
CA ASP A 170 -2.37 13.66 -11.96
C ASP A 170 -2.97 12.29 -12.31
N ARG A 171 -4.25 12.32 -12.66
CA ARG A 171 -5.06 11.14 -12.99
C ARG A 171 -4.54 10.33 -14.18
N ARG A 172 -3.67 10.91 -15.02
CA ARG A 172 -3.02 10.18 -16.13
C ARG A 172 -2.04 9.11 -15.64
N LEU A 173 -1.64 9.12 -14.36
CA LEU A 173 -0.82 8.07 -13.78
C LEU A 173 -1.60 6.74 -13.64
N GLY A 174 -2.83 6.81 -13.13
CA GLY A 174 -3.82 5.73 -13.20
C GLY A 174 -3.32 4.35 -12.75
N GLY A 175 -2.72 4.26 -11.56
CA GLY A 175 -2.11 3.04 -11.00
C GLY A 175 -0.58 3.03 -11.08
N HIS A 176 0.05 4.18 -11.27
CA HIS A 176 1.51 4.36 -11.30
C HIS A 176 2.00 5.41 -10.29
N GLU A 177 1.12 5.90 -9.42
CA GLU A 177 1.39 6.92 -8.40
C GLU A 177 2.45 6.43 -7.39
N ASP A 178 2.37 5.18 -6.96
CA ASP A 178 3.33 4.53 -6.05
C ASP A 178 4.73 4.43 -6.67
N MET A 179 4.80 4.00 -7.93
CA MET A 179 6.04 3.86 -8.69
C MET A 179 6.68 5.21 -9.01
N GLU A 180 5.86 6.23 -9.27
CA GLU A 180 6.31 7.61 -9.45
C GLU A 180 6.96 8.11 -8.14
N TYR A 181 6.25 7.93 -7.02
CA TYR A 181 6.71 8.34 -5.70
C TYR A 181 8.00 7.61 -5.27
N LEU A 182 8.09 6.30 -5.53
CA LEU A 182 9.30 5.52 -5.31
C LEU A 182 10.50 6.11 -6.06
N VAL A 183 10.34 6.45 -7.34
CA VAL A 183 11.45 7.01 -8.12
C VAL A 183 11.88 8.38 -7.58
N ARG A 184 10.94 9.22 -7.10
CA ARG A 184 11.29 10.46 -6.41
C ARG A 184 12.07 10.21 -5.11
N CYS A 185 11.64 9.25 -4.29
CA CYS A 185 12.35 8.87 -3.07
C CYS A 185 13.79 8.44 -3.38
N LEU A 186 13.98 7.55 -4.35
CA LEU A 186 15.31 7.05 -4.74
C LEU A 186 16.22 8.17 -5.27
N ARG A 187 15.68 9.12 -6.05
CA ARG A 187 16.45 10.27 -6.57
C ARG A 187 16.89 11.25 -5.49
N ALA A 188 16.09 11.38 -4.42
CA ALA A 188 16.42 12.22 -3.29
C ALA A 188 17.28 11.51 -2.23
N GLY A 189 17.68 10.25 -2.46
CA GLY A 189 18.47 9.47 -1.50
C GLY A 189 17.70 9.10 -0.24
N ILE A 190 16.36 9.03 -0.32
CA ILE A 190 15.52 8.63 0.82
C ILE A 190 15.61 7.12 0.98
N GLU A 191 15.89 6.67 2.21
CA GLU A 191 15.91 5.25 2.58
C GLU A 191 14.49 4.67 2.54
N VAL A 192 14.27 3.73 1.62
CA VAL A 192 12.99 3.03 1.45
C VAL A 192 13.16 1.52 1.57
N GLY A 193 12.15 0.80 2.04
CA GLY A 193 12.24 -0.66 2.06
C GLY A 193 10.94 -1.43 2.33
N THR A 194 10.97 -2.73 2.05
CA THR A 194 9.94 -3.70 2.44
C THR A 194 10.47 -4.55 3.58
N VAL A 195 9.71 -4.70 4.67
CA VAL A 195 10.12 -5.45 5.87
C VAL A 195 9.33 -6.74 6.05
N GLY A 196 9.98 -7.78 6.56
CA GLY A 196 9.36 -9.07 6.88
C GLY A 196 8.79 -9.19 8.28
N ASP A 197 8.90 -8.12 9.07
CA ASP A 197 8.36 -8.02 10.43
C ASP A 197 6.84 -7.76 10.44
N ALA A 198 6.26 -7.43 9.28
CA ALA A 198 4.84 -7.21 9.07
C ALA A 198 4.38 -7.85 7.75
N VAL A 199 3.12 -8.24 7.67
CA VAL A 199 2.54 -8.85 6.47
C VAL A 199 1.09 -8.44 6.27
N PHE A 200 0.69 -8.26 5.00
CA PHE A 200 -0.69 -8.12 4.58
C PHE A 200 -1.06 -9.18 3.55
N HIS A 201 -2.31 -9.63 3.60
CA HIS A 201 -2.95 -10.27 2.45
C HIS A 201 -3.60 -9.20 1.57
N HIS A 202 -3.53 -9.33 0.25
CA HIS A 202 -4.14 -8.43 -0.72
C HIS A 202 -4.95 -9.22 -1.74
N PHE A 203 -6.24 -8.87 -1.90
CA PHE A 203 -7.16 -9.58 -2.80
C PHE A 203 -6.91 -9.29 -4.29
N GLY A 204 -5.98 -8.37 -4.60
CA GLY A 204 -5.45 -8.15 -5.93
C GLY A 204 -6.21 -7.11 -6.74
N SER A 205 -6.16 -5.84 -6.32
CA SER A 205 -6.62 -4.68 -7.09
C SER A 205 -8.11 -4.72 -7.48
N ILE A 206 -8.97 -5.01 -6.51
CA ILE A 206 -10.42 -5.20 -6.73
C ILE A 206 -11.05 -4.00 -7.43
N THR A 207 -10.86 -2.79 -6.90
CA THR A 207 -11.44 -1.56 -7.47
C THR A 207 -10.92 -1.28 -8.89
N GLN A 208 -9.62 -1.45 -9.14
CA GLN A 208 -9.08 -1.22 -10.49
C GLN A 208 -9.61 -2.22 -11.51
N LYS A 209 -9.82 -3.48 -11.11
CA LYS A 209 -10.43 -4.51 -11.96
C LYS A 209 -11.87 -4.13 -12.31
N ALA A 210 -12.66 -3.71 -11.31
CA ALA A 210 -14.04 -3.24 -11.52
C ALA A 210 -14.10 -2.03 -12.46
N MET A 211 -13.26 -1.01 -12.23
CA MET A 211 -13.20 0.19 -13.09
C MET A 211 -12.84 -0.16 -14.55
N LYS A 212 -11.90 -1.08 -14.77
CA LYS A 212 -11.54 -1.53 -16.13
C LYS A 212 -12.70 -2.28 -16.80
N GLN A 213 -13.44 -3.07 -16.04
CA GLN A 213 -14.61 -3.78 -16.53
C GLN A 213 -15.75 -2.82 -16.90
N GLU A 214 -16.04 -1.84 -16.06
CA GLU A 214 -17.09 -0.82 -16.30
C GLU A 214 -16.74 0.11 -17.48
N SER A 215 -15.50 0.59 -17.55
CA SER A 215 -15.06 1.50 -18.61
C SER A 215 -14.71 0.80 -19.93
N GLY A 216 -14.53 -0.51 -19.92
CA GLY A 216 -13.98 -1.28 -21.05
C GLY A 216 -12.49 -0.97 -21.34
N ALA A 217 -11.81 -0.21 -20.46
CA ALA A 217 -10.44 0.21 -20.69
C ALA A 217 -9.42 -0.91 -20.39
N LYS A 218 -8.40 -1.04 -21.26
CA LYS A 218 -7.27 -1.97 -21.04
C LYS A 218 -6.31 -1.49 -19.94
N SER A 219 -6.21 -0.18 -19.75
CA SER A 219 -5.35 0.49 -18.77
C SER A 219 -6.08 1.71 -18.20
N LEU A 220 -5.89 1.99 -16.91
CA LEU A 220 -6.42 3.19 -16.27
C LEU A 220 -5.45 4.38 -16.38
N GLY A 221 -4.17 4.12 -16.63
CA GLY A 221 -3.11 5.13 -16.76
C GLY A 221 -2.46 5.16 -18.14
N ASP A 222 -1.83 6.29 -18.44
CA ASP A 222 -0.99 6.50 -19.62
C ASP A 222 0.46 6.17 -19.29
N ARG A 223 0.91 5.05 -19.85
CA ARG A 223 2.27 4.54 -19.67
C ARG A 223 3.33 5.49 -20.26
N HIS A 224 3.06 6.18 -21.37
CA HIS A 224 4.00 7.12 -21.95
C HIS A 224 4.11 8.38 -21.09
N TYR A 225 2.97 8.86 -20.60
CA TYR A 225 2.94 9.96 -19.64
C TYR A 225 3.75 9.64 -18.38
N PHE A 226 3.56 8.46 -17.78
CA PHE A 226 4.33 8.02 -16.62
C PHE A 226 5.86 8.10 -16.84
N TYR A 227 6.38 7.52 -17.92
CA TYR A 227 7.84 7.59 -18.17
C TYR A 227 8.32 9.00 -18.54
N SER A 228 7.48 9.80 -19.20
CA SER A 228 7.76 11.21 -19.45
C SER A 228 7.87 12.00 -18.15
N ARG A 229 6.98 11.77 -17.18
CA ARG A 229 7.05 12.35 -15.83
C ARG A 229 8.30 11.94 -15.09
N LEU A 230 8.74 10.69 -15.24
CA LEU A 230 10.01 10.24 -14.72
C LEU A 230 11.23 10.84 -15.46
N GLY A 231 11.06 11.55 -16.57
CA GLY A 231 12.18 12.02 -17.39
C GLY A 231 13.00 10.86 -17.98
N MET A 232 12.38 9.70 -18.20
CA MET A 232 13.06 8.51 -18.70
C MET A 232 12.87 8.35 -20.20
N GLY A 233 13.96 8.52 -20.96
CA GLY A 233 14.03 8.08 -22.35
C GLY A 233 13.95 6.56 -22.50
N TRP A 234 13.88 6.07 -23.74
CA TRP A 234 13.71 4.64 -24.05
C TRP A 234 14.79 3.75 -23.42
N LEU A 235 16.07 4.13 -23.54
CA LEU A 235 17.21 3.40 -22.97
C LEU A 235 17.13 3.34 -21.43
N ALA A 236 16.84 4.48 -20.79
CA ALA A 236 16.71 4.56 -19.34
C ALA A 236 15.58 3.65 -18.83
N ARG A 237 14.42 3.66 -19.51
CA ARG A 237 13.28 2.77 -19.20
C ARG A 237 13.66 1.30 -19.29
N LYS A 238 14.39 0.89 -20.33
CA LYS A 238 14.82 -0.51 -20.51
C LYS A 238 15.78 -0.93 -19.41
N ARG A 239 16.79 -0.11 -19.10
CA ARG A 239 17.73 -0.35 -17.99
C ARG A 239 17.02 -0.44 -16.65
N PHE A 240 16.14 0.52 -16.35
CA PHE A 240 15.34 0.55 -15.12
C PHE A 240 14.51 -0.72 -14.94
N LYS A 241 13.84 -1.19 -16.00
CA LYS A 241 13.08 -2.44 -15.97
C LYS A 241 13.98 -3.65 -15.68
N LEU A 242 15.10 -3.78 -16.41
CA LEU A 242 16.01 -4.91 -16.27
C LEU A 242 16.68 -4.97 -14.89
N GLN A 243 17.13 -3.82 -14.37
CA GLN A 243 17.72 -3.72 -13.03
C GLN A 243 16.73 -4.16 -11.96
N ARG A 244 15.48 -3.67 -12.03
CA ARG A 244 14.42 -4.06 -11.10
C ARG A 244 14.10 -5.56 -11.18
N GLU A 245 13.96 -6.11 -12.38
CA GLU A 245 13.67 -7.54 -12.55
C GLU A 245 14.81 -8.42 -12.02
N ARG A 246 16.07 -8.01 -12.22
CA ARG A 246 17.24 -8.71 -11.67
C ARG A 246 17.25 -8.65 -10.15
N GLN A 247 17.10 -7.45 -9.57
CA GLN A 247 17.11 -7.24 -8.13
C GLN A 247 15.99 -8.01 -7.44
N ARG A 248 14.78 -7.97 -8.02
CA ARG A 248 13.63 -8.74 -7.54
C ARG A 248 13.90 -10.25 -7.51
N ARG A 249 14.45 -10.81 -8.60
CA ARG A 249 14.81 -12.24 -8.65
C ARG A 249 15.87 -12.61 -7.62
N GLN A 250 16.85 -11.73 -7.41
CA GLN A 250 17.89 -11.93 -6.42
C GLN A 250 17.28 -12.00 -5.00
N TRP A 251 16.47 -11.02 -4.63
CA TRP A 251 15.77 -11.02 -3.33
C TRP A 251 14.94 -12.27 -3.12
N SER A 252 14.08 -12.61 -4.08
CA SER A 252 13.23 -13.81 -3.98
C SER A 252 14.08 -15.08 -3.84
N ALA A 253 15.18 -15.22 -4.59
CA ALA A 253 16.05 -16.39 -4.47
C ALA A 253 16.73 -16.48 -3.10
N GLU A 254 17.29 -15.38 -2.60
CA GLU A 254 17.96 -15.32 -1.29
C GLU A 254 16.99 -15.57 -0.13
N GLU A 255 15.80 -14.97 -0.19
CA GLU A 255 14.76 -15.14 0.82
C GLU A 255 14.25 -16.58 0.85
N ASN A 256 13.93 -17.17 -0.31
CA ASN A 256 13.48 -18.56 -0.38
C ASN A 256 14.54 -19.53 0.14
N ALA A 257 15.81 -19.31 -0.21
CA ALA A 257 16.91 -20.15 0.27
C ALA A 257 17.04 -20.11 1.80
N ARG A 258 16.71 -18.98 2.43
CA ARG A 258 16.80 -18.80 3.89
C ARG A 258 15.57 -19.31 4.64
N SER A 259 14.36 -19.02 4.15
CA SER A 259 13.12 -19.18 4.93
C SER A 259 12.03 -20.01 4.24
N GLY A 260 12.26 -20.42 2.99
CA GLY A 260 11.25 -21.02 2.13
C GLY A 260 10.11 -20.07 1.75
N HIS A 261 10.26 -18.78 2.03
CA HIS A 261 9.27 -17.73 1.77
C HIS A 261 9.95 -16.50 1.17
N SER A 262 9.14 -15.56 0.69
CA SER A 262 9.58 -14.29 0.11
C SER A 262 8.74 -13.14 0.66
N LEU A 263 9.29 -11.93 0.67
CA LEU A 263 8.55 -10.73 1.08
C LEU A 263 7.40 -10.38 0.13
N HIS A 264 7.40 -10.95 -1.07
CA HIS A 264 6.26 -10.90 -1.97
C HIS A 264 5.95 -12.30 -2.47
N MET A 265 4.73 -12.77 -2.25
CA MET A 265 4.26 -14.08 -2.68
C MET A 265 2.90 -13.97 -3.36
N LEU A 266 2.73 -14.69 -4.47
CA LEU A 266 1.49 -14.78 -5.23
C LEU A 266 0.83 -16.12 -5.01
N ARG A 267 -0.48 -16.10 -4.77
CA ARG A 267 -1.33 -17.28 -4.73
C ARG A 267 -1.87 -17.56 -6.13
N VAL A 268 -1.38 -18.63 -6.77
CA VAL A 268 -1.78 -19.04 -8.12
C VAL A 268 -2.19 -20.51 -8.06
N GLU A 269 -3.45 -20.80 -8.42
CA GLU A 269 -3.98 -22.18 -8.49
C GLU A 269 -3.77 -22.97 -7.18
N GLY A 270 -4.01 -22.32 -6.04
CA GLY A 270 -3.82 -22.95 -4.73
C GLY A 270 -2.36 -23.20 -4.33
N GLN A 271 -1.39 -22.57 -5.01
CA GLN A 271 0.03 -22.67 -4.70
C GLN A 271 0.69 -21.29 -4.53
N TRP A 272 1.75 -21.25 -3.73
CA TRP A 272 2.54 -20.04 -3.52
C TRP A 272 3.68 -19.92 -4.53
N ARG A 273 3.84 -18.72 -5.09
CA ARG A 273 4.97 -18.36 -5.96
C ARG A 273 5.64 -17.11 -5.42
N SER A 274 6.93 -17.21 -5.11
CA SER A 274 7.73 -16.08 -4.63
C SER A 274 8.08 -15.12 -5.76
N VAL A 275 7.91 -13.82 -5.51
CA VAL A 275 8.13 -12.74 -6.47
C VAL A 275 9.32 -11.87 -6.14
#